data_AF-A0A2Z6N7F9-F1
#
_entry.id   AF-A0A2Z6N7F9-F1
#
_cell.length_a   1.000
_cell.length_b   1.000
_cell.length_c   1.000
_cell.angle_alpha   90.00
_cell.angle_beta   90.00
_cell.angle_gamma   90.00
#
_symmetry.space_group_name_H-M   'P 1'
#
loop_
_entity.id
_entity.type
_entity.pdbx_description
1 polymer ?
#
loop_
_entity_poly.entity_id
_entity_poly.type
_entity_poly.pdbx_seq_one_letter_code
_entity_poly.pdbx_strand_id
1 'polypeptide(L)'
;NFYIVFLGAHPVSREGAVENHLNILSAVKQSSHLEAKESIVYSYTKSFNAFAAKLSEDEANKLSGMNEVLSVFPNQYRKLHTTRSWDFIGLPLTAKRKLKSEGDTIVALLDTGITPEFHSFKDDGFGPPPAKWKGTCDKYVNFSGCNK
;
A
#
# COMPACT_ATOMS: atom_id res chain seq x y z
N ASN A 1 19.35 0.44 6.73
CA ASN A 1 18.47 0.09 5.59
C ASN A 1 17.04 -0.03 6.06
N PHE A 2 16.04 0.05 5.17
CA PHE A 2 14.65 -0.17 5.54
C PHE A 2 14.26 -1.61 5.26
N TYR A 3 13.56 -2.23 6.21
CA TYR A 3 13.07 -3.61 6.11
C TYR A 3 11.60 -3.66 6.45
N ILE A 4 10.92 -4.69 5.95
CA ILE A 4 9.55 -5.03 6.30
C ILE A 4 9.57 -6.37 7.04
N VAL A 5 8.93 -6.41 8.20
CA VAL A 5 8.92 -7.53 9.14
C VAL A 5 7.49 -8.00 9.31
N PHE A 6 7.19 -9.24 8.91
CA PHE A 6 5.87 -9.85 9.05
C PHE A 6 5.80 -10.70 10.31
N LEU A 7 4.69 -10.61 11.03
CA LEU A 7 4.45 -11.31 12.28
C LEU A 7 3.32 -12.34 12.12
N GLY A 8 3.43 -13.46 12.84
CA GLY A 8 2.47 -14.57 12.74
C GLY A 8 1.18 -14.35 13.53
N ALA A 9 1.25 -13.57 14.61
CA ALA A 9 0.10 -13.33 15.47
C ALA A 9 -0.93 -12.41 14.79
N HIS A 10 -2.22 -12.64 15.03
CA HIS A 10 -3.27 -11.70 14.65
C HIS A 10 -3.51 -10.75 15.83
N PRO A 11 -3.31 -9.44 15.64
CA PRO A 11 -3.48 -8.49 16.74
C PRO A 11 -4.96 -8.36 17.13
N VAL A 12 -5.20 -8.26 18.44
CA VAL A 12 -6.54 -8.11 19.02
C VAL A 12 -7.11 -6.70 18.78
N SER A 13 -6.24 -5.70 18.72
CA SER A 13 -6.58 -4.31 18.41
C SER A 13 -5.44 -3.63 17.64
N ARG A 14 -5.75 -2.50 17.00
CA ARG A 14 -4.75 -1.70 16.29
C ARG A 14 -3.68 -1.18 17.23
N GLU A 15 -4.09 -0.68 18.39
CA GLU A 15 -3.21 -0.09 19.40
C GLU A 15 -2.28 -1.16 19.97
N GLY A 16 -2.82 -2.34 20.28
CA GLY A 16 -2.05 -3.48 20.75
C GLY A 16 -1.06 -4.00 19.70
N ALA A 17 -1.43 -3.97 18.41
CA ALA A 17 -0.51 -4.30 17.32
C ALA A 17 0.68 -3.34 17.29
N VAL A 18 0.42 -2.03 17.32
CA VAL A 18 1.46 -0.99 17.28
C VAL A 18 2.39 -1.10 18.48
N GLU A 19 1.84 -1.31 19.67
CA GLU A 19 2.64 -1.50 20.89
C GLU A 19 3.51 -2.76 20.78
N ASN A 20 2.95 -3.87 20.30
CA ASN A 20 3.72 -5.09 20.07
C ASN A 20 4.85 -4.89 19.07
N HIS A 21 4.61 -4.19 17.95
CA HIS A 21 5.66 -3.87 16.98
C HIS A 21 6.82 -3.11 17.62
N LEU A 22 6.52 -2.13 18.47
CA LEU A 22 7.53 -1.33 19.15
C LEU A 22 8.27 -2.12 20.24
N ASN A 23 7.60 -3.06 20.91
CA ASN A 23 8.23 -3.95 21.88
C ASN A 23 9.24 -4.89 21.19
N ILE A 24 8.85 -5.51 20.08
CA ILE A 24 9.75 -6.36 19.27
C ILE A 24 10.94 -5.54 18.76
N LEU A 25 10.67 -4.34 18.23
CA LEU A 25 11.72 -3.48 17.70
C LEU A 25 12.68 -2.97 18.78
N SER A 26 12.19 -2.55 19.94
CA SER A 26 13.04 -2.10 21.04
C SER A 26 13.89 -3.24 21.60
N ALA A 27 13.33 -4.45 21.71
CA ALA A 27 14.06 -5.64 22.13
C ALA A 27 15.23 -6.00 21.19
N VAL A 28 15.02 -6.00 19.87
CA VAL A 28 16.09 -6.37 18.93
C VAL A 28 17.20 -5.32 18.85
N LYS A 29 16.84 -4.03 18.99
CA LYS A 29 17.78 -2.91 18.98
C LYS A 29 18.47 -2.71 20.33
N GLN A 30 17.99 -3.36 21.39
CA GLN A 30 18.42 -3.16 22.77
C GLN A 30 18.34 -1.67 23.16
N SER A 31 17.27 -1.01 22.73
CA SER A 31 17.09 0.43 22.82
C SER A 31 15.85 0.79 23.63
N SER A 32 15.71 2.07 23.94
CA SER A 32 14.47 2.59 24.52
C SER A 32 13.31 2.48 23.51
N HIS A 33 12.08 2.52 24.04
CA HIS A 33 10.87 2.58 23.23
C HIS A 33 10.84 3.85 22.35
N LEU A 34 11.42 4.95 22.83
CA LEU A 34 11.50 6.21 22.07
C LEU A 34 12.38 6.04 20.83
N GLU A 35 13.57 5.47 20.97
CA GLU A 35 14.49 5.20 19.84
C GLU A 35 13.92 4.17 18.85
N ALA A 36 13.19 3.16 19.36
CA ALA A 36 12.48 2.21 18.52
C ALA A 36 11.39 2.92 17.69
N LYS A 37 10.66 3.85 18.30
CA LYS A 37 9.66 4.67 17.62
C LYS A 37 10.27 5.61 16.57
N GLU A 38 11.47 6.10 16.77
CA GLU A 38 12.20 6.85 15.72
C GLU A 38 12.65 5.97 14.55
N SER A 39 12.87 4.68 14.81
CA SER A 39 13.25 3.70 13.78
C SER A 39 12.05 3.16 13.01
N ILE A 40 10.84 3.23 13.56
CA ILE A 40 9.64 2.74 12.89
C ILE A 40 9.21 3.71 11.78
N VAL A 41 8.98 3.17 10.59
CA VAL A 41 8.44 3.92 9.44
C VAL A 41 6.92 3.78 9.40
N TYR A 42 6.43 2.55 9.58
CA TYR A 42 5.00 2.27 9.50
C TYR A 42 4.64 0.98 10.24
N SER A 43 3.44 0.95 10.81
CA SER A 43 2.83 -0.24 11.41
C SER A 43 1.60 -0.67 10.61
N TYR A 44 1.72 -1.81 9.94
CA TYR A 44 0.62 -2.45 9.23
C TYR A 44 -0.21 -3.27 10.23
N THR A 45 -1.48 -2.88 10.38
CA THR A 45 -2.36 -3.43 11.43
C THR A 45 -3.73 -3.87 10.90
N LYS A 46 -4.00 -3.62 9.62
CA LYS A 46 -5.32 -3.82 9.02
C LYS A 46 -5.43 -5.14 8.24
N SER A 47 -4.69 -5.24 7.15
CA SER A 47 -4.74 -6.41 6.25
C SER A 47 -3.74 -7.51 6.63
N PHE A 48 -2.66 -7.15 7.32
CA PHE A 48 -1.62 -8.04 7.78
C PHE A 48 -0.93 -7.41 9.00
N ASN A 49 -0.34 -8.25 9.85
CA ASN A 49 0.41 -7.85 11.01
C ASN A 49 1.90 -7.71 10.66
N ALA A 50 2.38 -6.48 10.51
CA ALA A 50 3.75 -6.22 10.11
C ALA A 50 4.19 -4.81 10.49
N PHE A 51 5.50 -4.56 10.49
CA PHE A 51 6.03 -3.21 10.55
C PHE A 51 7.17 -3.00 9.56
N ALA A 52 7.33 -1.75 9.12
CA ALA A 52 8.49 -1.29 8.38
C ALA A 52 9.37 -0.46 9.32
N ALA A 53 10.67 -0.74 9.34
CA ALA A 53 11.61 -0.04 10.22
C ALA A 53 12.99 0.12 9.59
N LYS A 54 13.75 1.11 10.09
CA LYS A 54 15.17 1.28 9.83
C LYS A 54 15.96 0.30 10.70
N LEU A 55 16.60 -0.67 10.06
CA LEU A 55 17.42 -1.70 10.71
C LEU A 55 18.83 -1.76 10.10
N SER A 56 19.78 -2.22 10.91
CA SER A 56 21.03 -2.82 10.43
C SER A 56 20.77 -4.22 9.89
N GLU A 57 21.74 -4.80 9.18
CA GLU A 57 21.65 -6.18 8.71
C GLU A 57 21.63 -7.17 9.87
N ASP A 58 22.43 -6.94 10.90
CA ASP A 58 22.45 -7.78 12.11
C ASP A 58 21.11 -7.77 12.85
N GLU A 59 20.47 -6.60 12.97
CA GLU A 59 19.14 -6.48 13.57
C GLU A 59 18.09 -7.23 12.74
N ALA A 60 18.14 -7.12 11.40
CA ALA A 60 17.24 -7.85 10.52
C ALA A 60 17.43 -9.37 10.63
N ASN A 61 18.68 -9.84 10.74
CA ASN A 61 19.02 -11.25 10.93
C ASN A 61 18.60 -11.77 12.31
N LYS A 62 18.68 -10.94 13.36
CA LYS A 62 18.17 -11.30 14.68
C LYS A 62 16.65 -11.46 14.64
N LEU A 63 15.93 -10.52 14.00
CA LEU A 63 14.48 -10.61 13.85
C LEU A 63 14.06 -11.87 13.09
N SER A 64 14.77 -12.26 12.02
CA SER A 64 14.40 -13.45 11.25
C SER A 64 14.55 -14.76 12.03
N GLY A 65 15.30 -14.76 13.13
CA GLY A 65 15.42 -15.90 14.05
C GLY A 65 14.36 -15.94 15.16
N MET A 66 13.47 -14.96 15.27
CA MET A 66 12.44 -14.92 16.31
C MET A 66 11.21 -15.75 15.92
N ASN A 67 10.71 -16.57 16.84
CA ASN A 67 9.57 -17.46 16.59
C ASN A 67 8.28 -16.74 16.14
N GLU A 68 8.09 -15.49 16.55
CA GLU A 68 6.92 -14.67 16.21
C GLU A 68 7.01 -13.96 14.85
N VAL A 69 8.21 -13.95 14.24
CA VAL A 69 8.49 -13.32 12.96
C VAL A 69 8.40 -14.37 11.85
N LEU A 70 7.51 -14.13 10.88
CA LEU A 70 7.32 -15.00 9.72
C LEU A 70 8.36 -14.75 8.64
N SER A 71 8.70 -13.49 8.39
CA SER A 71 9.66 -13.12 7.36
C SER A 71 10.18 -11.71 7.58
N VAL A 72 11.45 -11.50 7.20
CA VAL A 72 12.09 -10.19 7.15
C VAL A 72 12.68 -10.01 5.76
N PHE A 73 12.36 -8.91 5.08
CA PHE A 73 12.96 -8.61 3.78
C PHE A 73 13.26 -7.12 3.61
N PRO A 74 14.31 -6.78 2.84
CA PRO A 74 14.65 -5.40 2.56
C PRO A 74 13.52 -4.72 1.78
N ASN A 75 13.19 -3.48 2.16
CA ASN A 75 12.25 -2.67 1.42
C ASN A 75 12.79 -2.39 0.01
N GLN A 76 11.92 -2.51 -1.00
CA GLN A 76 12.29 -2.32 -2.40
C GLN A 76 11.50 -1.16 -3.01
N TYR A 77 12.21 -0.20 -3.58
CA TYR A 77 11.61 0.81 -4.44
C TYR A 77 11.25 0.16 -5.79
N ARG A 78 9.99 0.34 -6.21
CA ARG A 78 9.53 -0.12 -7.52
C ARG A 78 9.80 0.97 -8.56
N LYS A 79 10.15 0.54 -9.79
CA LYS A 79 10.32 1.42 -10.93
C LYS A 79 9.05 1.42 -11.78
N LEU A 80 8.75 2.54 -12.43
CA LEU A 80 7.68 2.60 -13.41
C LEU A 80 8.00 1.68 -14.59
N HIS A 81 7.02 0.87 -14.98
CA HIS A 81 7.19 -0.12 -16.06
C HIS A 81 6.61 0.36 -17.39
N THR A 82 5.65 1.29 -17.38
CA THR A 82 5.00 1.76 -18.59
C THR A 82 4.38 3.15 -18.38
N THR A 83 4.26 3.90 -19.47
CA THR A 83 3.40 5.09 -19.58
C THR A 83 2.20 4.84 -20.50
N ARG A 84 2.07 3.63 -21.06
CA ARG A 84 1.00 3.19 -21.98
C ARG A 84 0.26 2.02 -21.35
N SER A 85 -0.67 2.31 -20.46
CA SER A 85 -1.36 1.30 -19.65
C SER A 85 -2.23 0.36 -20.49
N TRP A 86 -2.85 0.84 -21.57
CA TRP A 86 -3.71 0.03 -22.43
C TRP A 86 -2.95 -1.12 -23.10
N ASP A 87 -1.74 -0.89 -23.61
CA ASP A 87 -0.90 -1.93 -24.21
C ASP A 87 -0.41 -2.92 -23.14
N PHE A 88 -0.04 -2.39 -21.96
CA PHE A 88 0.46 -3.17 -20.84
C PHE A 88 -0.57 -4.16 -20.27
N ILE A 89 -1.83 -3.75 -20.16
CA ILE A 89 -2.93 -4.61 -19.64
C ILE A 89 -3.64 -5.41 -20.73
N GLY A 90 -3.16 -5.34 -21.99
CA GLY A 90 -3.75 -6.08 -23.11
C GLY A 90 -5.12 -5.57 -23.55
N LEU A 91 -5.37 -4.26 -23.40
CA LEU A 91 -6.57 -3.57 -23.87
C LEU A 91 -6.25 -2.57 -24.99
N PRO A 92 -5.73 -3.01 -26.15
CA PRO A 92 -5.50 -2.11 -27.28
C PRO A 92 -6.82 -1.49 -27.76
N LEU A 93 -6.73 -0.46 -28.60
CA LEU A 93 -7.92 0.21 -29.17
C LEU A 93 -8.86 -0.75 -29.94
N THR A 94 -8.34 -1.88 -30.39
CA THR A 94 -9.07 -2.95 -31.10
C THR A 94 -9.68 -4.01 -30.17
N ALA A 95 -9.52 -3.87 -28.85
CA ALA A 95 -10.04 -4.83 -27.88
C ALA A 95 -11.57 -4.95 -27.99
N LYS A 96 -12.08 -6.19 -28.01
CA LYS A 96 -13.52 -6.45 -28.01
C LYS A 96 -14.12 -5.99 -26.68
N ARG A 97 -15.03 -5.01 -26.75
CA ARG A 97 -15.64 -4.39 -25.57
C ARG A 97 -16.85 -5.16 -25.07
N LYS A 98 -17.00 -5.24 -23.74
CA LYS A 98 -18.18 -5.76 -23.04
C LYS A 98 -18.76 -4.68 -22.14
N LEU A 99 -19.46 -3.72 -22.75
CA LEU A 99 -19.92 -2.49 -22.10
C LEU A 99 -20.69 -2.71 -20.79
N LYS A 100 -21.54 -3.75 -20.72
CA LYS A 100 -22.31 -4.08 -19.51
C LYS A 100 -21.43 -4.41 -18.30
N SER A 101 -20.35 -5.18 -18.50
CA SER A 101 -19.44 -5.55 -17.41
C SER A 101 -18.42 -4.45 -17.12
N GLU A 102 -17.97 -3.75 -18.16
CA GLU A 102 -16.99 -2.68 -18.04
C GLU A 102 -17.52 -1.52 -17.19
N GLY A 103 -18.79 -1.14 -17.36
CA GLY A 103 -19.41 -0.05 -16.59
C GLY A 103 -19.62 -0.35 -15.10
N ASP A 104 -19.57 -1.61 -14.68
CA ASP A 104 -19.71 -2.02 -13.27
C ASP A 104 -18.38 -2.52 -12.66
N THR A 105 -17.26 -2.37 -13.36
CA THR A 105 -15.95 -2.84 -12.88
C THR A 105 -15.22 -1.71 -12.14
N ILE A 106 -14.72 -2.01 -10.93
CA ILE A 106 -13.87 -1.10 -10.16
C ILE A 106 -12.43 -1.54 -10.34
N VAL A 107 -11.58 -0.62 -10.82
CA VAL A 107 -10.14 -0.85 -11.02
C VAL A 107 -9.37 0.04 -10.05
N ALA A 108 -8.52 -0.56 -9.22
CA ALA A 108 -7.58 0.17 -8.38
C ALA A 108 -6.22 0.29 -9.10
N LEU A 109 -5.66 1.49 -9.11
CA LEU A 109 -4.36 1.78 -9.71
C LEU A 109 -3.41 2.37 -8.67
N LEU A 110 -2.24 1.76 -8.52
CA LEU A 110 -1.13 2.29 -7.72
C LEU A 110 -0.08 2.84 -8.70
N ASP A 111 -0.06 4.16 -8.84
CA ASP A 111 0.83 4.89 -9.75
C ASP A 111 1.28 6.20 -9.08
N THR A 112 2.12 6.94 -9.79
CA THR A 112 2.62 8.28 -9.46
C THR A 112 1.55 9.37 -9.50
N GLY A 113 0.37 9.06 -10.05
CA GLY A 113 -0.78 9.96 -10.12
C GLY A 113 -1.41 9.97 -11.51
N ILE A 114 -2.42 10.81 -11.68
CA ILE A 114 -3.06 11.11 -12.96
C ILE A 114 -3.19 12.63 -13.11
N THR A 115 -3.39 13.09 -14.35
CA THR A 115 -3.76 14.48 -14.64
C THR A 115 -5.25 14.47 -15.03
N PRO A 116 -6.17 14.64 -14.05
CA PRO A 116 -7.60 14.45 -14.26
C PRO A 116 -8.22 15.46 -15.24
N GLU A 117 -7.51 16.52 -15.59
CA GLU A 117 -7.92 17.57 -16.50
C GLU A 117 -7.83 17.15 -17.99
N PHE A 118 -7.13 16.05 -18.30
CA PHE A 118 -7.05 15.56 -19.67
C PHE A 118 -8.38 15.03 -20.17
N HIS A 119 -8.63 15.22 -21.47
CA HIS A 119 -9.84 14.77 -22.15
C HIS A 119 -10.17 13.27 -21.97
N SER A 120 -9.16 12.42 -21.76
CA SER A 120 -9.35 10.98 -21.54
C SER A 120 -10.04 10.63 -20.22
N PHE A 121 -10.08 11.57 -19.25
CA PHE A 121 -10.73 11.40 -17.95
C PHE A 121 -12.07 12.13 -17.85
N LYS A 122 -12.56 12.73 -18.95
CA LYS A 122 -13.92 13.26 -18.99
C LYS A 122 -14.93 12.11 -18.88
N ASP A 123 -15.93 12.34 -18.05
CA ASP A 123 -17.03 11.44 -17.72
C ASP A 123 -18.29 11.70 -18.57
N ASP A 124 -18.16 12.49 -19.64
CA ASP A 124 -19.26 12.77 -20.57
C ASP A 124 -19.87 11.46 -21.10
N GLY A 125 -21.15 11.22 -20.76
CA GLY A 125 -21.88 10.02 -21.16
C GLY A 125 -21.71 8.80 -20.26
N PHE A 126 -20.97 8.90 -19.15
CA PHE A 126 -20.90 7.87 -18.12
C PHE A 126 -22.06 8.01 -17.12
N GLY A 127 -22.50 6.86 -16.58
CA GLY A 127 -23.46 6.81 -15.47
C GLY A 127 -22.78 7.01 -14.11
N PRO A 128 -23.55 6.96 -13.01
CA PRO A 128 -22.97 7.07 -11.67
C PRO A 128 -21.97 5.92 -11.41
N PRO A 129 -21.02 6.10 -10.48
CA PRO A 129 -20.12 5.03 -10.06
C PRO A 129 -20.88 3.75 -9.64
N PRO A 130 -20.27 2.56 -9.79
CA PRO A 130 -20.86 1.30 -9.36
C PRO A 130 -21.37 1.36 -7.92
N ALA A 131 -22.59 0.91 -7.64
CA ALA A 131 -23.20 0.99 -6.30
C ALA A 131 -22.40 0.25 -5.20
N LYS A 132 -21.55 -0.69 -5.60
CA LYS A 132 -20.63 -1.43 -4.72
C LYS A 132 -19.34 -0.67 -4.38
N TRP A 133 -19.06 0.45 -5.05
CA TRP A 133 -17.92 1.30 -4.76
C TRP A 133 -18.12 2.03 -3.44
N LYS A 134 -17.16 1.90 -2.52
CA LYS A 134 -17.19 2.52 -1.19
C LYS A 134 -16.03 3.49 -0.97
N GLY A 135 -15.36 3.91 -2.05
CA GLY A 135 -14.29 4.89 -1.98
C GLY A 135 -14.82 6.29 -1.73
N THR A 136 -13.92 7.20 -1.35
CA THR A 136 -14.21 8.63 -1.22
C THR A 136 -13.37 9.41 -2.22
N CYS A 137 -13.89 10.56 -2.64
CA CYS A 137 -13.13 11.52 -3.40
C CYS A 137 -12.48 12.53 -2.44
N ASP A 138 -11.22 12.29 -2.09
CA ASP A 138 -10.47 13.17 -1.21
C ASP A 138 -9.63 14.16 -2.03
N LYS A 139 -9.51 15.40 -1.53
CA LYS A 139 -8.65 16.42 -2.13
C LYS A 139 -7.26 16.37 -1.50
N TYR A 140 -6.23 16.38 -2.33
CA TYR A 140 -4.83 16.43 -1.89
C TYR A 140 -4.10 17.61 -2.54
N VAL A 141 -2.90 17.94 -2.05
CA VAL A 141 -2.14 19.14 -2.45
C VAL A 141 -2.01 19.30 -3.98
N ASN A 142 -1.95 18.19 -4.72
CA ASN A 142 -1.86 18.17 -6.19
C ASN A 142 -2.97 17.33 -6.86
N PHE A 143 -4.12 17.18 -6.22
CA PHE A 143 -5.27 16.47 -6.80
C PHE A 143 -6.53 17.33 -6.70
N SER A 144 -6.97 17.82 -7.85
CA SER A 144 -7.99 18.86 -8.02
C SER A 144 -9.42 18.36 -7.77
N GLY A 145 -9.65 17.04 -7.83
CA GLY A 145 -10.93 16.41 -7.53
C GLY A 145 -11.20 15.20 -8.41
N CYS A 146 -12.38 14.60 -8.25
CA CYS A 146 -12.84 13.48 -9.06
C CYS A 146 -13.82 13.94 -10.13
N ASN A 147 -13.98 13.12 -11.15
CA ASN A 147 -15.11 13.20 -12.06
C ASN A 147 -16.44 13.04 -11.29
N LYS A 148 -17.52 13.51 -11.91
CA LYS A 148 -18.87 13.48 -11.35
C LYS A 148 -19.48 12.09 -11.35
#